data_AF-A0A816U4T7-F1
#
_entry.id   AF-A0A816U4T7-F1
#
_cell.length_a   1.000
_cell.length_b   1.000
_cell.length_c   1.000
_cell.angle_alpha   90.00
_cell.angle_beta   90.00
_cell.angle_gamma   90.00
#
_symmetry.space_group_name_H-M   'P 1'
#
loop_
_entity.id
_entity.type
_entity.pdbx_description
1 polymer ?
#
loop_
_entity_poly.entity_id
_entity_poly.type
_entity_poly.pdbx_seq_one_letter_code
_entity_poly.pdbx_strand_id
1 'polypeptide(L)'
;MRSKFSHKISYNPELEDAGTIRVTATIFGEDKNLTFTTLSLAKDFLDDENHDECKSKEDLNYFLMEAEINDDLIYDAIMKLIMYVDEVTCPTSSEYSPGCALKVRLDLVPDYLDVECTVKWFETNYVCPLCLVELPCECEE
;
A
#
# COMPACT_ATOMS: atom_id res chain seq x y z
N MET A 1 -10.10 0.59 -7.26
CA MET A 1 -9.17 0.14 -6.19
C MET A 1 -8.29 1.32 -5.82
N ARG A 2 -8.02 1.52 -4.53
CA ARG A 2 -7.24 2.62 -4.00
C ARG A 2 -6.04 2.13 -3.20
N SER A 3 -4.89 2.73 -3.46
CA SER A 3 -3.66 2.50 -2.71
C SER A 3 -3.66 3.35 -1.43
N LYS A 4 -3.47 2.70 -0.28
CA LYS A 4 -3.27 3.35 1.01
C LYS A 4 -1.88 3.02 1.53
N PHE A 5 -1.19 4.03 2.03
CA PHE A 5 0.17 3.90 2.53
C PHE A 5 0.23 4.19 4.03
N SER A 6 1.02 3.41 4.74
CA SER A 6 1.44 3.73 6.11
C SER A 6 2.87 3.25 6.31
N HIS A 7 3.56 3.81 7.29
CA HIS A 7 4.94 3.42 7.55
C HIS A 7 5.26 3.36 9.04
N LYS A 8 6.37 2.69 9.35
CA LYS A 8 7.01 2.69 10.66
C LYS A 8 8.52 2.76 10.47
N ILE A 9 9.14 3.78 11.08
CA ILE A 9 10.60 3.92 11.14
C ILE A 9 11.09 3.20 12.40
N SER A 10 12.08 2.34 12.24
CA SER A 10 12.83 1.75 13.34
C SER A 10 14.17 2.48 13.47
N TYR A 11 14.32 3.24 14.56
CA TYR A 11 15.53 4.04 14.84
C TYR A 11 16.70 3.18 15.34
N ASN A 12 16.40 2.05 15.99
CA ASN A 12 17.38 1.09 16.49
C ASN A 12 17.05 -0.31 15.92
N PRO A 13 17.20 -0.53 14.61
CA PRO A 13 16.96 -1.83 14.00
C PRO A 13 18.07 -2.83 14.39
N GLU A 14 17.80 -4.10 14.16
CA GLU A 14 18.85 -5.11 14.16
C GLU A 14 19.90 -4.79 13.07
N LEU A 15 21.14 -5.24 13.25
CA LEU A 15 22.24 -4.89 12.34
C LEU A 15 21.95 -5.30 10.89
N GLU A 16 21.21 -6.39 10.68
CA GLU A 16 20.81 -6.88 9.36
C GLU A 16 19.69 -6.07 8.71
N ASP A 17 18.86 -5.39 9.51
CA ASP A 17 17.73 -4.58 9.05
C ASP A 17 18.13 -3.10 8.83
N ALA A 18 19.28 -2.66 9.33
CA ALA A 18 19.72 -1.28 9.22
C ALA A 18 19.90 -0.84 7.75
N GLY A 19 19.29 0.29 7.38
CA GLY A 19 19.34 0.82 6.01
C GLY A 19 18.46 0.05 5.01
N THR A 20 17.52 -0.77 5.48
CA THR A 20 16.61 -1.53 4.64
C THR A 20 15.21 -0.91 4.55
N ILE A 21 14.52 -1.24 3.47
CA ILE A 21 13.11 -0.93 3.25
C ILE A 21 12.37 -2.25 3.09
N ARG A 22 11.41 -2.49 3.99
CA ARG A 22 10.51 -3.64 3.95
C ARG A 22 9.15 -3.17 3.50
N VAL A 23 8.70 -3.64 2.35
CA VAL A 23 7.36 -3.34 1.82
C VAL A 23 6.49 -4.56 2.08
N THR A 24 5.37 -4.36 2.79
CA THR A 24 4.29 -5.33 2.90
C THR A 24 3.09 -4.83 2.10
N ALA A 25 2.74 -5.54 1.04
CA ALA A 25 1.57 -5.24 0.22
C ALA A 25 0.41 -6.15 0.61
N THR A 26 -0.79 -5.58 0.77
CA THR A 26 -2.02 -6.32 1.03
C THR A 26 -3.07 -5.96 -0.02
N ILE A 27 -3.60 -6.94 -0.73
CA ILE A 27 -4.76 -6.77 -1.60
C ILE A 27 -5.97 -7.24 -0.82
N PHE A 28 -6.92 -6.34 -0.58
CA PHE A 28 -8.17 -6.67 0.09
C PHE A 28 -9.15 -7.23 -0.92
N GLY A 29 -9.67 -8.42 -0.65
CA GLY A 29 -10.66 -9.09 -1.48
C GLY A 29 -11.92 -9.40 -0.69
N GLU A 30 -12.96 -9.82 -1.39
CA GLU A 30 -14.24 -10.22 -0.78
C GLU A 30 -14.10 -11.50 0.06
N ASP A 31 -13.41 -12.51 -0.49
CA ASP A 31 -13.24 -13.81 0.17
C ASP A 31 -11.96 -13.92 1.01
N LYS A 32 -10.85 -13.39 0.51
CA LYS A 32 -9.53 -13.48 1.14
C LYS A 32 -8.66 -12.28 0.79
N ASN A 33 -7.83 -11.91 1.75
CA ASN A 33 -6.76 -10.95 1.52
C ASN A 33 -5.53 -11.68 1.00
N LEU A 34 -4.87 -11.09 0.01
CA LEU A 34 -3.55 -11.55 -0.44
C LEU A 34 -2.50 -10.64 0.19
N THR A 35 -1.44 -11.24 0.73
CA THR A 35 -0.35 -10.48 1.36
C THR A 35 0.98 -10.92 0.77
N PHE A 36 1.79 -9.94 0.43
CA PHE A 36 3.15 -10.10 -0.04
C PHE A 36 4.10 -9.25 0.79
N THR A 37 5.32 -9.70 1.00
CA THR A 37 6.35 -8.93 1.69
C THR A 37 7.69 -9.12 1.02
N THR A 38 8.36 -8.01 0.76
CA THR A 38 9.70 -7.96 0.18
C THR A 38 10.60 -7.03 0.99
N LEU A 39 11.91 -7.20 0.82
CA LEU A 39 12.94 -6.47 1.54
C LEU A 39 14.07 -6.11 0.58
N SER A 40 14.48 -4.84 0.58
CA SER A 40 15.64 -4.36 -0.18
C SER A 40 16.44 -3.34 0.63
N LEU A 41 17.64 -3.02 0.16
CA LEU A 41 18.39 -1.87 0.68
C LEU A 41 17.70 -0.57 0.25
N ALA A 42 17.69 0.43 1.13
CA ALA A 42 17.06 1.73 0.83
C ALA A 42 17.65 2.39 -0.40
N LYS A 43 18.98 2.34 -0.54
CA LYS A 43 19.68 2.86 -1.73
C LYS A 43 19.24 2.19 -3.03
N ASP A 44 19.04 0.87 -3.03
CA ASP A 44 18.66 0.12 -4.23
C ASP A 44 17.17 0.33 -4.54
N PHE A 45 16.34 0.62 -3.53
CA PHE A 45 14.93 0.94 -3.71
C PHE A 45 14.71 2.37 -4.22
N LEU A 46 15.52 3.33 -3.79
CA LEU A 46 15.42 4.75 -4.18
C LEU A 46 16.23 5.10 -5.42
N ASP A 47 17.01 4.17 -5.98
CA ASP A 47 17.80 4.41 -7.17
C ASP A 47 16.88 4.60 -8.40
N ASP A 48 16.77 5.85 -8.84
CA ASP A 48 16.06 6.26 -10.05
C ASP A 48 16.95 6.20 -11.31
N GLU A 49 18.25 5.91 -11.20
CA GLU A 49 19.09 5.71 -12.40
C GLU A 49 18.94 4.27 -12.95
N ASN A 50 18.62 3.32 -12.07
CA ASN A 50 18.42 1.91 -12.39
C ASN A 50 17.00 1.44 -12.00
N HIS A 51 15.98 2.19 -12.41
CA HIS A 51 14.55 1.93 -12.10
C HIS A 51 14.14 0.45 -12.27
N ASP A 52 14.79 -0.29 -13.17
CA ASP A 52 14.46 -1.67 -13.53
C ASP A 52 15.22 -2.75 -12.72
N GLU A 53 16.16 -2.41 -11.82
CA GLU A 53 17.00 -3.42 -11.14
C GLU A 53 16.58 -3.72 -9.70
N CYS A 54 15.68 -2.94 -9.09
CA CYS A 54 15.24 -3.23 -7.73
C CYS A 54 14.33 -4.47 -7.75
N LYS A 55 14.92 -5.65 -7.47
CA LYS A 55 14.19 -6.92 -7.41
C LYS A 55 12.93 -6.88 -6.54
N SER A 56 12.94 -6.11 -5.45
CA SER A 56 11.75 -5.94 -4.62
C SER A 56 10.59 -5.24 -5.33
N LYS A 57 10.86 -4.27 -6.21
CA LYS A 57 9.84 -3.64 -7.05
C LYS A 57 9.34 -4.62 -8.11
N GLU A 58 10.24 -5.39 -8.71
CA GLU A 58 9.92 -6.42 -9.72
C GLU A 58 9.04 -7.53 -9.12
N ASP A 59 9.45 -8.10 -7.98
CA ASP A 59 8.69 -9.13 -7.27
C ASP A 59 7.30 -8.62 -6.84
N LEU A 60 7.21 -7.35 -6.42
CA LEU A 60 5.92 -6.70 -6.11
C LEU A 60 5.06 -6.58 -7.38
N ASN A 61 5.63 -6.17 -8.51
CA ASN A 61 4.93 -6.08 -9.78
C ASN A 61 4.36 -7.45 -10.20
N TYR A 62 5.17 -8.52 -10.15
CA TYR A 62 4.69 -9.87 -10.45
C TYR A 62 3.58 -10.32 -9.50
N PHE A 63 3.73 -10.07 -8.19
CA PHE A 63 2.68 -10.40 -7.23
C PHE A 63 1.33 -9.71 -7.56
N LEU A 64 1.37 -8.44 -7.96
CA LEU A 64 0.16 -7.71 -8.35
C LEU A 64 -0.43 -8.22 -9.68
N MET A 65 0.42 -8.60 -10.64
CA MET A 65 -0.02 -9.23 -11.89
C MET A 65 -0.66 -10.60 -11.66
N GLU A 66 -0.07 -11.44 -10.80
CA GLU A 66 -0.63 -12.76 -10.43
C GLU A 66 -1.97 -12.64 -9.70
N ALA A 67 -2.21 -11.51 -9.02
CA ALA A 67 -3.48 -11.17 -8.41
C ALA A 67 -4.49 -10.56 -9.40
N GLU A 68 -4.19 -10.58 -10.71
CA GLU A 68 -5.05 -10.08 -11.79
C GLU A 68 -5.40 -8.59 -11.66
N ILE A 69 -4.53 -7.80 -11.02
CA ILE A 69 -4.67 -6.35 -10.96
C ILE A 69 -4.36 -5.76 -12.34
N ASN A 70 -5.14 -4.78 -12.77
CA ASN A 70 -4.94 -4.10 -14.05
C ASN A 70 -3.60 -3.33 -14.09
N ASP A 71 -2.87 -3.43 -15.21
CA ASP A 71 -1.54 -2.84 -15.40
C ASP A 71 -1.48 -1.33 -15.06
N ASP A 72 -2.50 -0.54 -15.41
CA ASP A 72 -2.53 0.90 -15.10
C ASP A 72 -2.60 1.13 -13.58
N LEU A 73 -3.35 0.29 -12.86
CA LEU A 73 -3.43 0.34 -11.40
C LEU A 73 -2.13 -0.14 -10.74
N ILE A 74 -1.47 -1.14 -11.33
CA ILE A 74 -0.16 -1.62 -10.86
C ILE A 74 0.86 -0.49 -10.98
N TYR A 75 0.94 0.14 -12.16
CA TYR A 75 1.85 1.25 -12.41
C TYR A 75 1.60 2.42 -11.45
N ASP A 76 0.34 2.82 -11.28
CA ASP A 76 -0.05 3.89 -10.34
C ASP A 76 0.32 3.53 -8.89
N ALA A 77 0.06 2.30 -8.45
CA ALA A 77 0.39 1.86 -7.09
C ALA A 77 1.89 1.83 -6.82
N ILE A 78 2.69 1.30 -7.75
CA ILE A 78 4.15 1.26 -7.63
C ILE A 78 4.75 2.67 -7.68
N MET A 79 4.28 3.53 -8.59
CA MET A 79 4.76 4.92 -8.65
C MET A 79 4.45 5.68 -7.37
N LYS A 80 3.22 5.56 -6.85
CA LYS A 80 2.85 6.18 -5.57
C LYS A 80 3.65 5.62 -4.39
N LEU A 81 3.97 4.31 -4.40
CA LEU A 81 4.84 3.71 -3.40
C LEU A 81 6.24 4.34 -3.42
N ILE A 82 6.83 4.50 -4.61
CA ILE A 82 8.15 5.10 -4.77
C ILE A 82 8.14 6.54 -4.24
N MET A 83 7.17 7.35 -4.67
CA MET A 83 7.03 8.73 -4.21
C MET A 83 6.85 8.83 -2.69
N TYR A 84 6.02 7.95 -2.12
CA TYR A 84 5.79 7.93 -0.68
C TYR A 84 7.05 7.56 0.11
N VAL A 85 7.84 6.61 -0.40
CA VAL A 85 9.11 6.22 0.22
C VAL A 85 10.15 7.33 0.10
N ASP A 86 10.24 7.98 -1.06
CA ASP A 86 11.11 9.14 -1.27
C ASP A 86 10.77 10.28 -0.29
N GLU A 87 9.47 10.61 -0.15
CA GLU A 87 9.00 11.63 0.79
C GLU A 87 9.38 11.31 2.25
N VAL A 88 9.14 10.07 2.70
CA VAL A 88 9.46 9.65 4.07
C VAL A 88 10.97 9.68 4.32
N THR A 89 11.77 9.29 3.34
CA THR A 89 13.23 9.22 3.45
C THR A 89 13.95 10.52 3.12
N CYS A 90 13.20 11.54 2.66
CA CYS A 90 13.74 12.83 2.28
C CYS A 90 14.53 13.47 3.45
N PRO A 91 15.76 13.97 3.25
CA PRO A 91 16.58 14.51 4.34
C PRO A 91 15.95 15.70 5.08
N THR A 92 14.98 16.37 4.46
CA THR A 92 14.23 17.48 5.06
C THR A 92 13.17 17.02 6.06
N SER A 93 12.76 15.74 6.06
CA SER A 93 11.72 15.19 6.95
C SER A 93 12.20 15.03 8.40
N SER A 94 13.49 15.11 8.68
CA SER A 94 14.16 14.99 10.00
C SER A 94 13.94 13.68 10.78
N GLU A 95 12.98 12.85 10.39
CA GLU A 95 12.60 11.62 11.08
C GLU A 95 13.38 10.39 10.58
N TYR A 96 13.74 10.34 9.30
CA TYR A 96 14.49 9.22 8.74
C TYR A 96 16.00 9.48 8.72
N SER A 97 16.80 8.46 9.04
CA SER A 97 18.25 8.47 8.84
C SER A 97 18.70 7.21 8.12
N PRO A 98 19.83 7.21 7.38
CA PRO A 98 20.29 6.02 6.64
C PRO A 98 20.55 4.78 7.49
N GLY A 99 20.72 4.91 8.81
CA GLY A 99 20.87 3.78 9.73
C GLY A 99 19.54 3.19 10.21
N CYS A 100 18.41 3.83 9.90
CA CYS A 100 17.08 3.34 10.25
C CYS A 100 16.65 2.19 9.33
N ALA A 101 15.69 1.39 9.80
CA ALA A 101 14.94 0.48 8.95
C ALA A 101 13.54 1.04 8.72
N LEU A 102 13.08 1.05 7.46
CA LEU A 102 11.75 1.53 7.10
C LEU A 102 10.83 0.35 6.81
N LYS A 103 9.69 0.27 7.50
CA LYS A 103 8.62 -0.68 7.19
C LYS A 103 7.47 0.09 6.55
N VAL A 104 7.12 -0.24 5.32
CA VAL A 104 6.04 0.38 4.55
C VAL A 104 4.92 -0.63 4.36
N ARG A 105 3.69 -0.21 4.54
CA ARG A 105 2.49 -0.97 4.16
C ARG A 105 1.84 -0.30 2.97
N LEU A 106 1.58 -1.09 1.94
CA LEU A 106 0.76 -0.73 0.78
C LEU A 106 -0.52 -1.59 0.85
N ASP A 107 -1.65 -0.96 1.09
CA ASP A 107 -2.95 -1.63 1.10
C ASP A 107 -3.72 -1.22 -0.17
N LEU A 108 -4.02 -2.20 -1.01
CA LEU A 108 -4.88 -2.05 -2.19
C LEU A 108 -6.31 -2.43 -1.80
N VAL A 109 -7.14 -1.40 -1.63
CA VAL A 109 -8.50 -1.54 -1.13
C VAL A 109 -9.50 -1.35 -2.29
N PRO A 110 -10.41 -2.30 -2.55
CA PRO A 110 -11.50 -2.11 -3.51
C PRO A 110 -12.36 -0.92 -3.13
N ASP A 111 -12.91 -0.22 -4.13
CA ASP A 111 -13.62 1.05 -3.87
C ASP A 111 -14.86 0.85 -2.99
N TYR A 112 -15.45 -0.35 -2.97
CA TYR A 112 -16.60 -0.69 -2.13
C TYR A 112 -16.23 -0.96 -0.65
N LEU A 113 -14.97 -1.33 -0.37
CA LEU A 113 -14.43 -1.56 0.99
C LEU A 113 -13.76 -0.32 1.58
N ASP A 114 -13.54 0.72 0.77
CA ASP A 114 -12.98 1.95 1.27
C ASP A 114 -14.04 2.69 2.09
N VAL A 115 -13.88 2.76 3.42
CA VAL A 115 -14.87 3.34 4.36
C VAL A 115 -15.33 4.74 3.94
N GLU A 116 -14.44 5.55 3.37
CA GLU A 116 -14.81 6.87 2.86
C GLU A 116 -15.77 6.79 1.65
N CYS A 117 -15.56 5.80 0.78
CA CYS A 117 -16.50 5.45 -0.29
C CYS A 117 -17.76 4.78 0.24
N THR A 118 -17.66 3.91 1.26
CA THR A 118 -18.83 3.25 1.87
C THR A 118 -19.77 4.29 2.49
N VAL A 119 -19.23 5.30 3.17
CA VAL A 119 -20.05 6.41 3.71
C VAL A 119 -20.71 7.19 2.58
N LYS A 120 -19.97 7.61 1.54
CA LYS A 120 -20.53 8.29 0.35
C LYS A 120 -21.55 7.43 -0.42
N TRP A 121 -21.37 6.12 -0.43
CA TRP A 121 -22.32 5.18 -1.03
C TRP A 121 -23.64 5.20 -0.25
N PHE A 122 -23.59 5.15 1.08
CA PHE A 122 -24.79 5.22 1.92
C PHE A 122 -25.48 6.60 1.91
N GLU A 123 -24.80 7.67 1.49
CA GLU A 123 -25.44 8.97 1.24
C GLU A 123 -26.39 8.94 0.02
N THR A 124 -26.22 7.99 -0.90
CA THR A 124 -26.99 7.92 -2.17
C THR A 124 -27.71 6.59 -2.41
N ASN A 125 -27.35 5.54 -1.68
CA ASN A 125 -27.87 4.19 -1.84
C ASN A 125 -28.13 3.54 -0.48
N TYR A 126 -29.26 2.85 -0.32
CA TYR A 126 -29.58 2.09 0.91
C TYR A 126 -29.24 0.61 0.79
N VAL A 127 -28.52 0.23 -0.26
CA VAL A 127 -28.12 -1.15 -0.54
C VAL A 127 -26.72 -1.37 0.00
N CYS A 128 -26.53 -2.38 0.84
CA CYS A 128 -25.20 -2.75 1.32
C CYS A 128 -24.32 -3.17 0.13
N PRO A 129 -23.15 -2.54 -0.08
CA PRO A 129 -22.30 -2.84 -1.23
C PRO A 129 -21.62 -4.22 -1.16
N LEU A 130 -21.63 -4.87 0.01
CA LEU A 130 -21.04 -6.20 0.21
C LEU A 130 -22.03 -7.35 -0.03
N CYS A 131 -23.31 -7.17 0.31
CA CYS A 131 -24.29 -8.26 0.25
C CYS A 131 -25.52 -7.95 -0.62
N LEU A 132 -25.58 -6.75 -1.22
CA LEU A 132 -26.67 -6.27 -2.07
C LEU A 132 -28.05 -6.28 -1.41
N VAL A 133 -28.09 -6.31 -0.08
CA VAL A 133 -29.33 -6.24 0.71
C VAL A 133 -29.68 -4.78 0.97
N GLU A 134 -30.94 -4.41 0.72
CA GLU A 134 -31.51 -3.13 1.17
C GLU A 134 -31.54 -3.09 2.70
N LEU A 135 -30.80 -2.14 3.28
CA LEU A 135 -30.79 -1.91 4.71
C LEU A 135 -32.12 -1.23 5.11
N PRO A 136 -32.77 -1.66 6.20
CA PRO A 136 -33.98 -1.00 6.67
C PRO A 136 -33.65 0.45 7.06
N CYS A 137 -34.38 1.42 6.52
CA CYS A 137 -34.32 2.79 7.00
C CYS A 137 -34.79 2.80 8.46
N GLU A 138 -33.91 3.17 9.40
CA GLU A 138 -34.36 3.51 10.75
C GLU A 138 -35.11 4.86 10.65
N CYS A 139 -36.44 4.78 10.52
CA CYS A 139 -37.29 5.93 10.77
C CYS A 139 -37.18 6.24 12.26
N GLU A 140 -36.45 7.29 12.63
CA GLU A 140 -36.50 7.86 13.98
C GLU A 140 -37.97 8.23 14.29
N GLU A 141 -38.52 7.64 15.37
CA GLU A 141 -39.82 8.04 15.96
C GLU A 141 -39.73 9.38 16.68
#